data_AF-A0A1G0RVZ3-F1
#
_entry.id   AF-A0A1G0RVZ3-F1
#
_cell.length_a   1.000
_cell.length_b   1.000
_cell.length_c   1.000
_cell.angle_alpha   90.00
_cell.angle_beta   90.00
_cell.angle_gamma   90.00
#
_symmetry.space_group_name_H-M   'P 1'
#
loop_
_entity.id
_entity.type
_entity.pdbx_description
1 polymer ?
#
loop_
_entity_poly.entity_id
_entity_poly.type
_entity_poly.pdbx_seq_one_letter_code
_entity_poly.pdbx_strand_id
1 'polypeptide(L)'
;MKKKIELSGGLKEMVSYCTAIYELDNDVDAETINDIIKQSPIFENKSFYTNVLGTVQRTTVNRNSKVFIKGNRVTLQIRYEILRVVDIEPSQKDEDWIQSDINNLLKHFELLLGPIE
;
A
#
# COMPACT_ATOMS: atom_id res chain seq x y z
N MET A 1 9.17 -18.82 -3.13
CA MET A 1 8.60 -17.61 -2.45
C MET A 1 7.48 -17.97 -1.46
N LYS A 2 7.70 -17.69 -0.17
CA LYS A 2 6.65 -17.72 0.88
C LYS A 2 6.16 -16.29 1.14
N LYS A 3 4.87 -16.11 1.44
CA LYS A 3 4.30 -14.79 1.76
C LYS A 3 3.40 -14.79 2.99
N LYS A 4 3.43 -13.70 3.74
CA LYS A 4 2.53 -13.39 4.86
C LYS A 4 2.04 -11.96 4.70
N ILE A 5 0.73 -11.76 4.63
CA ILE A 5 0.11 -10.44 4.49
C ILE A 5 -0.78 -10.23 5.72
N GLU A 6 -0.57 -9.12 6.42
CA GLU A 6 -1.38 -8.69 7.56
C GLU A 6 -1.99 -7.33 7.25
N LEU A 7 -3.32 -7.29 7.35
CA LEU A 7 -4.11 -6.06 7.24
C LEU A 7 -4.67 -5.74 8.62
N SER A 8 -4.55 -4.48 9.05
CA SER A 8 -5.09 -4.02 10.32
C SER A 8 -5.57 -2.57 10.22
N GLY A 9 -6.46 -2.21 11.14
CA GLY A 9 -7.18 -0.95 11.10
C GLY A 9 -8.25 -0.89 10.01
N GLY A 10 -8.72 0.31 9.71
CA GLY A 10 -9.83 0.55 8.80
C GLY A 10 -10.40 1.96 8.92
N LEU A 11 -11.51 2.22 8.23
CA LEU A 11 -12.11 3.55 8.18
C LEU A 11 -12.46 4.11 9.56
N LYS A 12 -12.95 3.27 10.48
CA LYS A 12 -13.29 3.68 11.87
C LYS A 12 -12.09 4.24 12.63
N GLU A 13 -10.90 3.72 12.35
CA GLU A 13 -9.66 4.11 13.01
C GLU A 13 -8.96 5.27 12.29
N MET A 14 -9.52 5.75 11.18
CA MET A 14 -8.96 6.76 10.27
C MET A 14 -7.56 6.41 9.75
N VAL A 15 -7.16 5.16 9.95
CA VAL A 15 -5.86 4.63 9.57
C VAL A 15 -6.04 3.18 9.17
N SER A 16 -5.41 2.79 8.06
CA SER A 16 -5.31 1.40 7.64
C SER A 16 -3.85 1.04 7.39
N TYR A 17 -3.46 -0.16 7.83
CA TYR A 17 -2.10 -0.68 7.71
C TYR A 17 -2.11 -1.99 6.93
N CYS A 18 -1.18 -2.09 5.98
CA CYS A 18 -0.85 -3.33 5.30
C CYS A 18 0.64 -3.63 5.52
N THR A 19 0.94 -4.80 6.08
CA THR A 19 2.30 -5.34 6.14
C THR A 19 2.35 -6.63 5.33
N ALA A 20 3.14 -6.63 4.27
CA ALA A 20 3.38 -7.80 3.43
C ALA A 20 4.84 -8.23 3.54
N ILE A 21 5.06 -9.48 3.91
CA ILE A 21 6.36 -10.07 4.15
C ILE A 21 6.54 -11.21 3.16
N TYR A 22 7.62 -11.13 2.39
CA TYR A 22 8.02 -12.09 1.39
C TYR A 22 9.36 -12.71 1.78
N GLU A 23 9.45 -14.03 1.70
CA GLU A 23 10.68 -14.78 1.91
C GLU A 23 10.99 -15.51 0.60
N LEU A 24 12.10 -15.12 -0.02
CA LEU A 24 12.58 -15.64 -1.30
C LEU A 24 13.56 -16.79 -1.06
N ASP A 25 13.76 -17.59 -2.10
CA ASP A 25 14.61 -18.78 -2.02
C ASP A 25 16.11 -18.41 -2.07
N ASN A 26 16.43 -17.23 -2.62
CA ASN A 26 17.77 -16.64 -2.67
C ASN A 26 17.78 -15.25 -2.02
N ASP A 27 18.98 -14.80 -1.64
CA ASP A 27 19.20 -13.42 -1.23
C ASP A 27 18.81 -12.44 -2.33
N VAL A 28 18.26 -11.31 -1.89
CA VAL A 28 17.74 -10.27 -2.77
C VAL A 28 18.80 -9.20 -2.95
N ASP A 29 19.00 -8.75 -4.19
CA ASP A 29 19.77 -7.54 -4.44
C ASP A 29 19.00 -6.32 -3.91
N ALA A 30 19.33 -5.95 -2.68
CA ALA A 30 18.68 -4.85 -1.99
C ALA A 30 18.92 -3.51 -2.69
N GLU A 31 20.03 -3.32 -3.37
CA GLU A 31 20.34 -2.08 -4.08
C GLU A 31 19.43 -1.95 -5.30
N THR A 32 19.38 -2.98 -6.14
CA THR A 32 18.52 -3.03 -7.32
C THR A 32 17.05 -2.85 -6.96
N ILE A 33 16.54 -3.56 -5.95
CA ILE A 33 15.14 -3.41 -5.54
C ILE A 33 14.84 -2.01 -5.02
N ASN A 34 15.72 -1.45 -4.17
CA ASN A 34 15.51 -0.10 -3.65
C ASN A 34 15.52 0.94 -4.75
N ASP A 35 16.38 0.79 -5.77
CA ASP A 35 16.43 1.71 -6.89
C ASP A 35 15.18 1.63 -7.76
N ILE A 36 14.68 0.41 -8.05
CA ILE A 36 13.39 0.24 -8.76
C ILE A 36 12.24 0.87 -7.96
N ILE A 37 12.19 0.67 -6.65
CA ILE A 37 11.15 1.25 -5.79
C ILE A 37 11.22 2.78 -5.81
N LYS A 38 12.41 3.36 -5.66
CA LYS A 38 12.60 4.83 -5.66
C LYS A 38 12.20 5.46 -6.99
N GLN A 39 12.39 4.76 -8.10
CA GLN A 39 12.06 5.25 -9.43
C GLN A 39 10.61 4.95 -9.83
N SER A 40 9.90 4.09 -9.09
CA SER A 40 8.57 3.65 -9.44
C SER A 40 7.50 4.53 -8.78
N PRO A 41 6.71 5.26 -9.58
CA PRO A 41 5.65 6.13 -9.07
C PRO A 41 4.59 5.37 -8.29
N ILE A 42 4.52 4.03 -8.41
CA ILE A 42 3.54 3.25 -7.67
C ILE A 42 3.86 3.17 -6.18
N PHE A 43 5.12 3.28 -5.75
CA PHE A 43 5.51 3.22 -4.34
C PHE A 43 5.73 4.59 -3.70
N GLU A 44 5.53 5.66 -4.46
CA GLU A 44 5.56 7.02 -3.92
C GLU A 44 4.39 7.26 -2.95
N ASN A 45 4.62 8.23 -2.06
CA ASN A 45 3.55 8.77 -1.24
C ASN A 45 2.52 9.45 -2.14
N LYS A 46 1.25 9.13 -1.92
CA LYS A 46 0.16 9.68 -2.74
C LYS A 46 -0.96 10.19 -1.87
N SER A 47 -1.56 11.28 -2.32
CA SER A 47 -2.79 11.81 -1.77
C SER A 47 -3.90 11.62 -2.79
N PHE A 48 -4.96 10.94 -2.39
CA PHE A 48 -6.11 10.67 -3.24
C PHE A 48 -7.34 11.39 -2.73
N TYR A 49 -8.26 11.69 -3.65
CA TYR A 49 -9.55 12.28 -3.32
C TYR A 49 -10.64 11.26 -3.64
N THR A 50 -11.33 10.77 -2.61
CA THR A 50 -12.51 9.91 -2.77
C THR A 50 -13.76 10.74 -2.49
N ASN A 51 -14.86 10.43 -3.21
CA ASN A 51 -16.08 11.23 -3.19
C ASN A 51 -17.27 10.33 -3.54
N VAL A 52 -18.35 10.39 -2.75
CA VAL A 52 -19.53 9.54 -2.93
C VAL A 52 -20.73 10.41 -3.28
N LEU A 53 -21.18 10.26 -4.54
CA LEU A 53 -22.46 10.74 -5.09
C LEU A 53 -22.71 12.25 -5.04
N GLY A 54 -22.33 12.92 -6.13
CA GLY A 54 -22.99 14.14 -6.63
C GLY A 54 -22.82 15.42 -5.83
N THR A 55 -22.25 15.37 -4.62
CA THR A 55 -22.03 16.56 -3.80
C THR A 55 -20.59 16.59 -3.30
N VAL A 56 -20.01 17.79 -3.28
CA VAL A 56 -18.60 18.12 -3.12
C VAL A 56 -18.05 17.69 -1.75
N GLN A 57 -17.80 16.39 -1.52
CA GLN A 57 -17.22 15.89 -0.27
C GLN A 57 -15.87 15.24 -0.53
N ARG A 58 -14.80 15.93 -0.15
CA ARG A 58 -13.43 15.50 -0.44
C ARG A 58 -12.89 14.72 0.77
N THR A 59 -12.80 13.40 0.69
CA THR A 59 -11.99 12.60 1.62
C THR A 59 -10.57 12.54 1.08
N THR A 60 -9.59 12.94 1.89
CA THR A 60 -8.18 12.87 1.51
C THR A 60 -7.55 11.63 2.11
N VAL A 61 -7.02 10.74 1.28
CA VAL A 61 -6.30 9.56 1.73
C VAL A 61 -4.81 9.74 1.42
N ASN A 62 -3.97 9.77 2.44
CA ASN A 62 -2.52 9.81 2.31
C ASN A 62 -1.97 8.40 2.46
N ARG A 63 -1.37 7.87 1.38
CA ARG A 63 -0.68 6.59 1.40
C ARG A 63 0.81 6.80 1.57
N ASN A 64 1.41 6.12 2.56
CA ASN A 64 2.84 6.04 2.75
C ASN A 64 3.32 4.60 2.60
N SER A 65 4.33 4.35 1.77
CA SER A 65 4.92 3.03 1.57
C SER A 65 6.38 3.01 1.98
N LYS A 66 6.80 1.93 2.63
CA LYS A 66 8.19 1.68 3.02
C LYS A 66 8.54 0.23 2.72
N VAL A 67 9.77 0.02 2.25
CA VAL A 67 10.30 -1.32 2.00
C VAL A 67 11.55 -1.55 2.84
N PHE A 68 11.64 -2.74 3.42
CA PHE A 68 12.77 -3.20 4.21
C PHE A 68 13.27 -4.53 3.65
N ILE A 69 14.57 -4.63 3.43
CA ILE A 69 15.20 -5.83 2.85
C ILE A 69 16.26 -6.32 3.83
N LYS A 70 16.25 -7.62 4.12
CA LYS A 70 17.22 -8.28 4.99
C LYS A 70 17.49 -9.71 4.49
N GLY A 71 18.60 -9.92 3.80
CA GLY A 71 18.93 -11.18 3.14
C GLY A 71 17.86 -11.55 2.10
N ASN A 72 17.31 -12.76 2.22
CA ASN A 72 16.22 -13.26 1.39
C ASN A 72 14.82 -12.76 1.78
N ARG A 73 14.70 -11.90 2.80
CA ARG A 73 13.41 -11.41 3.30
C ARG A 73 13.16 -9.97 2.91
N VAL A 74 11.99 -9.72 2.32
CA VAL A 74 11.53 -8.41 1.88
C VAL A 74 10.21 -8.08 2.57
N THR A 75 10.11 -6.89 3.15
CA THR A 75 8.91 -6.42 3.85
C THR A 75 8.43 -5.11 3.24
N LEU A 76 7.20 -5.10 2.73
CA LEU A 76 6.49 -3.90 2.30
C LEU A 76 5.50 -3.50 3.40
N GLN A 77 5.62 -2.26 3.88
CA GLN A 77 4.67 -1.64 4.79
C GLN A 77 3.96 -0.51 4.07
N ILE A 78 2.63 -0.49 4.16
CA ILE A 78 1.79 0.57 3.61
C ILE A 78 0.89 1.09 4.72
N ARG A 79 0.85 2.40 4.87
CA ARG A 79 -0.02 3.11 5.82
C ARG A 79 -0.89 4.08 5.06
N TYR A 80 -2.19 3.98 5.27
CA TYR A 80 -3.19 4.92 4.76
C TYR A 80 -3.66 5.78 5.92
N GLU A 81 -3.51 7.09 5.82
CA GLU A 81 -4.15 8.05 6.72
C GLU A 81 -5.36 8.68 6.03
N ILE A 82 -6.49 8.69 6.71
CA ILE A 82 -7.77 9.11 6.15
C ILE A 82 -8.15 10.43 6.82
N LEU A 83 -8.05 11.51 6.07
CA LEU A 83 -8.38 12.85 6.50
C LEU A 83 -9.78 13.22 6.01
N ARG A 84 -10.65 13.52 6.97
CA ARG A 84 -11.98 14.05 6.72
C ARG A 84 -11.93 15.57 6.68
N VAL A 85 -12.52 16.16 5.65
CA VAL A 85 -12.66 17.63 5.54
C VAL A 85 -13.95 18.12 6.22
N VAL A 86 -14.91 17.23 6.51
CA VAL A 86 -16.20 17.50 7.16
C VAL A 86 -16.57 16.36 8.11
N ASP A 87 -17.51 16.59 9.05
CA ASP A 87 -17.96 15.62 10.07
C ASP A 87 -18.86 14.48 9.54
N ILE A 88 -18.58 13.99 8.33
CA ILE A 88 -19.32 12.88 7.71
C ILE A 88 -18.52 11.59 7.86
N GLU A 89 -19.20 10.48 8.08
CA GLU A 89 -18.56 9.17 8.21
C GLU A 89 -18.11 8.64 6.83
N PRO A 90 -16.88 8.08 6.72
CA PRO A 90 -16.42 7.45 5.49
C PRO A 90 -17.32 6.25 5.12
N SER A 91 -17.53 6.05 3.83
CA SER A 91 -18.44 5.02 3.32
C SER A 91 -17.73 3.69 3.04
N GLN A 92 -18.51 2.60 2.89
CA GLN A 92 -17.97 1.32 2.42
C GLN A 92 -17.21 1.45 1.08
N LYS A 93 -17.65 2.33 0.18
CA LYS A 93 -16.98 2.57 -1.11
C LYS A 93 -15.56 3.12 -0.93
N ASP A 94 -15.33 3.92 0.12
CA ASP A 94 -14.01 4.43 0.45
C ASP A 94 -13.10 3.31 0.97
N GLU A 95 -13.66 2.36 1.72
CA GLU A 95 -12.93 1.18 2.20
C GLU A 95 -12.54 0.26 1.05
N ASP A 96 -13.50 -0.03 0.18
CA ASP A 96 -13.30 -0.89 -0.99
C ASP A 96 -12.22 -0.30 -1.92
N TRP A 97 -12.18 1.04 -2.04
CA TRP A 97 -11.13 1.73 -2.78
C TRP A 97 -9.74 1.50 -2.15
N ILE A 98 -9.61 1.66 -0.82
CA ILE A 98 -8.33 1.42 -0.12
C ILE A 98 -7.88 -0.03 -0.28
N GLN A 99 -8.79 -1.00 -0.10
CA GLN A 99 -8.49 -2.41 -0.29
C GLN A 99 -8.06 -2.73 -1.73
N SER A 100 -8.69 -2.09 -2.72
CA SER A 100 -8.31 -2.23 -4.13
C SER A 100 -6.91 -1.67 -4.40
N ASP A 101 -6.57 -0.49 -3.87
CA ASP A 101 -5.23 0.10 -4.00
C ASP A 101 -4.15 -0.80 -3.36
N ILE A 102 -4.41 -1.34 -2.15
CA ILE A 102 -3.54 -2.31 -1.48
C ILE A 102 -3.29 -3.52 -2.38
N ASN A 103 -4.35 -4.13 -2.90
CA ASN A 103 -4.24 -5.32 -3.74
C ASN A 103 -3.44 -5.05 -5.01
N ASN A 104 -3.61 -3.89 -5.63
CA ASN A 104 -2.85 -3.50 -6.81
C ASN A 104 -1.36 -3.31 -6.49
N LEU A 105 -1.02 -2.67 -5.37
CA LEU A 105 0.37 -2.52 -4.93
C LEU A 105 1.03 -3.86 -4.66
N LEU A 106 0.34 -4.76 -3.95
CA LEU A 106 0.85 -6.09 -3.65
C LEU A 106 1.14 -6.88 -4.93
N LYS A 107 0.27 -6.79 -5.95
CA LYS A 107 0.53 -7.41 -7.26
C LYS A 107 1.78 -6.86 -7.93
N HIS A 108 1.95 -5.53 -7.97
CA HIS A 108 3.14 -4.92 -8.58
C HIS A 108 4.41 -5.29 -7.81
N PHE A 109 4.32 -5.35 -6.48
CA PHE A 109 5.43 -5.76 -5.65
C PHE A 109 5.79 -7.24 -5.83
N GLU A 110 4.80 -8.11 -5.97
CA GLU A 110 5.02 -9.53 -6.28
C GLU A 110 5.68 -9.73 -7.64
N LEU A 111 5.32 -8.92 -8.65
CA LEU A 111 5.99 -8.93 -9.95
C LEU A 111 7.45 -8.49 -9.87
N LEU A 112 7.76 -7.51 -9.01
CA LEU A 112 9.13 -7.06 -8.77
C LEU A 112 10.01 -8.14 -8.12
N LEU A 113 9.42 -8.96 -7.25
CA LEU A 113 10.11 -10.03 -6.53
C LEU A 113 10.16 -11.35 -7.31
N GLY A 114 9.39 -11.47 -8.39
CA GLY A 114 9.40 -12.62 -9.27
C GLY A 114 10.67 -12.66 -10.14
N PRO A 115 10.99 -13.82 -10.71
CA PRO A 115 12.03 -13.88 -11.74
C PRO A 115 11.67 -12.93 -12.89
N ILE A 116 12.61 -12.06 -13.25
CA ILE A 116 12.56 -11.34 -14.53
C ILE A 116 12.90 -12.40 -15.58
N GLU A 117 11.90 -12.90 -16.31
CA GLU A 117 12.12 -13.74 -17.50
C GLU A 117 12.81 -12.95 -18.62
#